data_AF-A0A925VW14-F1
#
_entry.id   AF-A0A925VW14-F1
#
_cell.length_a   1.000
_cell.length_b   1.000
_cell.length_c   1.000
_cell.angle_alpha   90.00
_cell.angle_beta   90.00
_cell.angle_gamma   90.00
#
_symmetry.space_group_name_H-M   'P 1'
#
loop_
_entity.id
_entity.type
_entity.pdbx_description
1 polymer ?
#
loop_
_entity_poly.entity_id
_entity_poly.type
_entity_poly.pdbx_seq_one_letter_code
_entity_poly.pdbx_strand_id
1 'polypeptide(L)'
;MPQFTLGIEEEFQTIDPETRDLRSHMSQIVEGGKVELHEQVKAEMHQSVVEVGTTICHNISEARAQVMHLRRMVIALADKVGLRIGAAGTHPFSRWQDQSITPDVRYDKIVEELQEAARSNLVFGMHVHVGLENRDLGVYVMNSLRYFLPHIFALSTNSPFWEGRETGYKSFRTKVFERFPRTGIPEHFSSASEYDEYIALLVKTGCIDNGKKIWWDLRLHPFFDTIEYRICDMPLRVDETVALAAVMQALVAKIYKLKNQNLNFRLYRKVLINENKWRAARYGLDSKMIDFGKETEVPTRELILELLD
;
A
#
# COMPACT_ATOMS: atom_id res chain seq x y z
N MET A 1 -12.63 -8.87 22.27
CA MET A 1 -11.71 -8.11 21.41
C MET A 1 -12.48 -6.89 20.91
N PRO A 2 -11.84 -5.71 20.81
CA PRO A 2 -12.47 -4.55 20.19
C PRO A 2 -12.77 -4.85 18.72
N GLN A 3 -13.63 -4.03 18.12
CA GLN A 3 -13.89 -4.12 16.70
C GLN A 3 -12.74 -3.46 15.93
N PHE A 4 -12.08 -4.21 15.06
CA PHE A 4 -11.06 -3.69 14.14
C PHE A 4 -11.73 -3.39 12.80
N THR A 5 -12.13 -2.14 12.57
CA THR A 5 -12.73 -1.74 11.28
C THR A 5 -11.71 -1.73 10.15
N LEU A 6 -12.18 -1.73 8.91
CA LEU A 6 -11.35 -1.75 7.70
C LEU A 6 -11.66 -0.57 6.79
N GLY A 7 -10.63 -0.02 6.16
CA GLY A 7 -10.75 0.81 4.96
C GLY A 7 -9.78 0.27 3.91
N ILE A 8 -10.20 0.13 2.65
CA ILE A 8 -9.36 -0.39 1.56
C ILE A 8 -9.30 0.66 0.47
N GLU A 9 -8.09 1.03 0.07
CA GLU A 9 -7.81 1.91 -1.07
C GLU A 9 -7.15 1.09 -2.18
N GLU A 10 -7.63 1.24 -3.41
CA GLU A 10 -7.14 0.54 -4.60
C GLU A 10 -6.79 1.55 -5.71
N GLU A 11 -5.56 1.50 -6.21
CA GLU A 11 -5.07 2.35 -7.29
C GLU A 11 -5.11 1.58 -8.62
N PHE A 12 -5.88 2.07 -9.59
CA PHE A 12 -6.10 1.41 -10.88
C PHE A 12 -5.47 2.15 -12.05
N GLN A 13 -5.12 1.38 -13.08
CA GLN A 13 -4.57 1.84 -14.36
C GLN A 13 -5.70 2.18 -15.33
N THR A 14 -5.69 3.35 -15.96
CA THR A 14 -6.57 3.64 -17.11
C THR A 14 -5.86 3.32 -18.42
N ILE A 15 -6.42 2.38 -19.19
CA ILE A 15 -5.79 1.77 -20.36
C ILE A 15 -6.61 2.06 -21.61
N ASP A 16 -5.94 2.43 -22.69
CA ASP A 16 -6.51 2.45 -24.03
C ASP A 16 -6.74 1.01 -24.53
N PRO A 17 -7.96 0.63 -24.95
CA PRO A 17 -8.25 -0.74 -25.37
C PRO A 17 -7.55 -1.18 -26.67
N GLU A 18 -7.14 -0.24 -27.53
CA GLU A 18 -6.49 -0.53 -28.81
C GLU A 18 -4.97 -0.64 -28.64
N THR A 19 -4.34 0.39 -28.07
CA THR A 19 -2.88 0.43 -27.91
C THR A 19 -2.41 -0.37 -26.69
N ARG A 20 -3.30 -0.59 -25.72
CA ARG A 20 -3.01 -1.14 -24.39
C ARG A 20 -2.08 -0.28 -23.56
N ASP A 21 -1.81 0.95 -23.98
CA ASP A 21 -0.98 1.90 -23.26
C ASP A 21 -1.80 2.60 -22.16
N LEU A 22 -1.12 3.12 -21.15
CA LEU A 22 -1.74 4.01 -20.19
C LEU A 22 -2.20 5.28 -20.89
N ARG A 23 -3.43 5.70 -20.57
CA ARG A 23 -4.04 6.87 -21.19
C ARG A 23 -4.56 7.83 -20.14
N SER A 24 -4.08 9.07 -20.21
CA SER A 24 -4.54 10.19 -19.40
C SER A 24 -5.92 10.65 -19.88
N HIS A 25 -6.96 10.40 -19.06
CA HIS A 25 -8.30 10.95 -19.31
C HIS A 25 -9.11 11.18 -18.02
N MET A 26 -8.39 11.53 -16.96
CA MET A 26 -8.89 11.50 -15.59
C MET A 26 -10.03 12.46 -15.26
N SER A 27 -10.12 13.62 -15.92
CA SER A 27 -11.17 14.60 -15.60
C SER A 27 -12.56 13.97 -15.73
N GLN A 28 -12.83 13.22 -16.80
CA GLN A 28 -14.17 12.68 -17.05
C GLN A 28 -14.53 11.49 -16.15
N ILE A 29 -13.58 10.60 -15.83
CA ILE A 29 -13.81 9.44 -14.95
C ILE A 29 -14.03 9.92 -13.51
N VAL A 30 -13.21 10.85 -13.01
CA VAL A 30 -13.35 11.36 -11.65
C VAL A 30 -14.52 12.33 -11.52
N GLU A 31 -14.80 13.17 -12.52
CA GLU A 31 -15.99 14.04 -12.48
C GLU A 31 -17.27 13.21 -12.49
N GLY A 32 -17.37 12.21 -13.37
CA GLY A 32 -18.49 11.27 -13.36
C GLY A 32 -18.58 10.45 -12.07
N GLY A 33 -17.43 10.03 -11.54
CA GLY A 33 -17.31 9.30 -10.28
C GLY A 33 -17.68 10.15 -9.06
N LYS A 34 -17.32 11.43 -8.99
CA LYS A 34 -17.67 12.32 -7.86
C LYS A 34 -19.17 12.53 -7.72
N VAL A 35 -19.91 12.47 -8.83
CA VAL A 35 -21.38 12.56 -8.83
C VAL A 35 -21.99 11.30 -8.22
N GLU A 36 -21.45 10.12 -8.51
CA GLU A 36 -22.02 8.83 -8.08
C GLU A 36 -21.40 8.25 -6.79
N LEU A 37 -20.15 8.59 -6.48
CA LEU A 37 -19.30 7.99 -5.43
C LEU A 37 -18.68 9.02 -4.46
N HIS A 38 -18.93 10.32 -4.67
CA HIS A 38 -18.47 11.40 -3.78
C HIS A 38 -16.97 11.32 -3.44
N GLU A 39 -16.61 11.15 -2.17
CA GLU A 39 -15.22 11.12 -1.68
C GLU A 39 -14.50 9.79 -1.89
N GLN A 40 -15.20 8.76 -2.39
CA GLN A 40 -14.67 7.41 -2.59
C GLN A 40 -13.89 7.25 -3.89
N VAL A 41 -13.87 8.27 -4.77
CA VAL A 41 -13.04 8.30 -5.98
C VAL A 41 -12.19 9.56 -5.93
N LYS A 42 -10.87 9.39 -6.11
CA LYS A 42 -9.92 10.50 -6.06
C LYS A 42 -9.01 10.50 -7.26
N ALA A 43 -8.55 11.72 -7.58
CA ALA A 43 -7.49 11.91 -8.54
C ALA A 43 -6.12 11.83 -7.90
N GLU A 44 -5.29 10.98 -8.48
CA GLU A 44 -3.90 10.81 -8.08
C GLU A 44 -2.95 11.69 -8.91
N MET A 45 -1.68 11.69 -8.52
CA MET A 45 -0.67 12.57 -9.12
C MET A 45 -0.55 12.38 -10.64
N HIS A 46 -0.54 11.13 -11.13
CA HIS A 46 -0.55 10.85 -12.56
C HIS A 46 -1.98 10.67 -13.07
N GLN A 47 -2.29 11.30 -14.21
CA GLN A 47 -3.63 11.26 -14.81
C GLN A 47 -4.05 9.90 -15.36
N SER A 48 -3.18 8.89 -15.30
CA SER A 48 -3.50 7.50 -15.66
C SER A 48 -3.79 6.61 -14.46
N VAL A 49 -3.91 7.20 -13.27
CA VAL A 49 -4.19 6.53 -12.00
C VAL A 49 -5.56 6.94 -11.48
N VAL A 50 -6.42 5.96 -11.20
CA VAL A 50 -7.71 6.16 -10.51
C VAL A 50 -7.63 5.51 -9.14
N GLU A 51 -7.74 6.30 -8.07
CA GLU A 51 -7.85 5.74 -6.71
C GLU A 51 -9.32 5.61 -6.32
N VAL A 52 -9.67 4.45 -5.75
CA VAL A 52 -10.95 4.27 -5.05
C VAL A 52 -10.76 3.76 -3.63
N GLY A 53 -11.60 4.26 -2.72
CA GLY A 53 -11.57 3.92 -1.31
C GLY A 53 -12.93 3.45 -0.79
N THR A 54 -12.95 2.36 -0.04
CA THR A 54 -14.15 1.96 0.72
C THR A 54 -14.45 3.00 1.80
N THR A 55 -15.69 3.03 2.28
CA THR A 55 -15.97 3.65 3.58
C THR A 55 -15.41 2.77 4.70
N ILE A 56 -15.64 3.18 5.95
CA ILE A 56 -15.27 2.37 7.12
C ILE A 56 -16.16 1.14 7.17
N CYS A 57 -15.57 -0.04 6.93
CA CYS A 57 -16.23 -1.34 6.95
C CYS A 57 -16.07 -1.99 8.33
N HIS A 58 -17.13 -2.62 8.83
CA HIS A 58 -17.15 -3.25 10.15
C HIS A 58 -16.52 -4.65 10.18
N ASN A 59 -16.43 -5.30 9.03
CA ASN A 59 -15.87 -6.64 8.84
C ASN A 59 -15.47 -6.87 7.38
N ILE A 60 -14.84 -8.02 7.13
CA ILE A 60 -14.33 -8.36 5.80
C ILE A 60 -15.43 -8.60 4.76
N SER A 61 -16.61 -9.08 5.15
CA SER A 61 -17.73 -9.31 4.23
C SER A 61 -18.29 -7.99 3.69
N GLU A 62 -18.39 -6.98 4.55
CA GLU A 62 -18.76 -5.63 4.14
C GLU A 62 -17.70 -5.01 3.22
N ALA A 63 -16.42 -5.12 3.58
CA ALA A 63 -15.32 -4.65 2.74
C ALA A 63 -15.35 -5.30 1.35
N ARG A 64 -15.61 -6.61 1.27
CA ARG A 64 -15.77 -7.31 -0.02
C ARG A 64 -16.90 -6.73 -0.85
N ALA A 65 -18.07 -6.49 -0.25
CA ALA A 65 -19.21 -5.93 -0.97
C ALA A 65 -18.90 -4.53 -1.53
N GLN A 66 -18.24 -3.68 -0.74
CA GLN A 66 -17.84 -2.35 -1.17
C GLN A 66 -16.76 -2.38 -2.27
N VAL A 67 -15.71 -3.19 -2.12
CA VAL A 67 -14.67 -3.37 -3.16
C VAL A 67 -15.30 -3.84 -4.48
N MET A 68 -16.21 -4.82 -4.44
CA MET A 68 -16.92 -5.28 -5.64
C MET A 68 -17.75 -4.16 -6.28
N HIS A 69 -18.43 -3.35 -5.48
CA HIS A 69 -19.21 -2.23 -5.97
C HIS A 69 -18.32 -1.18 -6.63
N LEU A 70 -17.28 -0.70 -5.93
CA LEU A 70 -16.36 0.32 -6.43
C LEU A 70 -15.65 -0.10 -7.72
N ARG A 71 -15.14 -1.34 -7.80
CA ARG A 71 -14.52 -1.85 -9.02
C ARG A 71 -15.50 -1.87 -10.20
N ARG A 72 -16.75 -2.31 -10.00
CA ARG A 72 -17.78 -2.30 -11.06
C ARG A 72 -18.06 -0.87 -11.54
N MET A 73 -18.16 0.07 -10.61
CA MET A 73 -18.42 1.47 -10.93
C MET A 73 -17.27 2.09 -11.74
N VAL A 74 -16.02 1.90 -11.30
CA VAL A 74 -14.84 2.41 -12.02
C VAL A 74 -14.71 1.81 -13.41
N ILE A 75 -14.99 0.51 -13.58
CA ILE A 75 -15.05 -0.13 -14.89
C ILE A 75 -16.14 0.52 -15.77
N ALA A 76 -17.35 0.70 -15.24
CA ALA A 76 -18.44 1.32 -15.99
C ALA A 76 -18.15 2.78 -16.38
N LEU A 77 -17.49 3.55 -15.50
CA LEU A 77 -17.07 4.92 -15.80
C LEU A 77 -15.99 4.96 -16.88
N ALA A 78 -15.01 4.06 -16.83
CA ALA A 78 -13.99 3.94 -17.88
C ALA A 78 -14.62 3.54 -19.23
N ASP A 79 -15.59 2.62 -19.22
CA ASP A 79 -16.30 2.18 -20.43
C ASP A 79 -17.04 3.35 -21.11
N LYS A 80 -17.67 4.25 -20.34
CA LYS A 80 -18.38 5.44 -20.87
C LYS A 80 -17.48 6.38 -21.67
N VAL A 81 -16.17 6.38 -21.40
CA VAL A 81 -15.17 7.23 -22.09
C VAL A 81 -14.26 6.43 -23.02
N GLY A 82 -14.61 5.18 -23.33
CA GLY A 82 -13.87 4.32 -24.25
C GLY A 82 -12.54 3.81 -23.70
N LEU A 83 -12.39 3.73 -22.38
CA LEU A 83 -11.19 3.22 -21.70
C LEU A 83 -11.46 1.87 -21.02
N ARG A 84 -10.39 1.26 -20.51
CA ARG A 84 -10.40 0.05 -19.69
C ARG A 84 -9.62 0.26 -18.41
N ILE A 85 -9.83 -0.65 -17.46
CA ILE A 85 -9.17 -0.63 -16.16
C ILE A 85 -8.23 -1.82 -16.04
N GLY A 86 -6.99 -1.54 -15.64
CA GLY A 86 -5.97 -2.54 -15.30
C GLY A 86 -5.62 -2.51 -13.81
N ALA A 87 -5.19 -3.65 -13.28
CA ALA A 87 -4.75 -3.82 -11.90
C ALA A 87 -3.43 -4.61 -11.88
N ALA A 88 -2.34 -3.94 -11.53
CA ALA A 88 -1.01 -4.52 -11.28
C ALA A 88 -0.12 -3.44 -10.66
N GLY A 89 0.96 -3.82 -9.97
CA GLY A 89 1.87 -2.86 -9.32
C GLY A 89 2.56 -1.86 -10.26
N THR A 90 2.76 -2.24 -11.52
CA THR A 90 3.33 -1.40 -12.59
C THR A 90 2.60 -1.71 -13.90
N HIS A 91 2.60 -0.74 -14.83
CA HIS A 91 2.20 -1.04 -16.20
C HIS A 91 3.39 -1.67 -16.96
N PRO A 92 3.19 -2.72 -17.78
CA PRO A 92 4.31 -3.49 -18.33
C PRO A 92 5.23 -2.72 -19.27
N PHE A 93 4.70 -1.80 -20.08
CA PHE A 93 5.47 -1.13 -21.13
C PHE A 93 5.29 0.38 -21.24
N SER A 94 4.34 0.96 -20.52
CA SER A 94 4.13 2.42 -20.55
C SER A 94 5.32 3.13 -19.97
N ARG A 95 5.62 4.28 -20.55
CA ARG A 95 6.69 5.16 -20.10
C ARG A 95 6.11 6.23 -19.20
N TRP A 96 6.72 6.45 -18.05
CA TRP A 96 6.30 7.49 -17.11
C TRP A 96 6.51 8.89 -17.67
N GLN A 97 7.47 9.06 -18.58
CA GLN A 97 7.79 10.31 -19.27
C GLN A 97 6.62 10.81 -20.13
N ASP A 98 5.79 9.89 -20.62
CA ASP A 98 4.65 10.19 -21.49
C ASP A 98 3.37 10.46 -20.67
N GLN A 99 3.41 10.27 -19.35
CA GLN A 99 2.26 10.45 -18.47
C GLN A 99 2.16 11.89 -17.97
N SER A 100 0.94 12.44 -18.04
CA SER A 100 0.65 13.79 -17.55
C SER A 100 0.39 13.79 -16.06
N ILE A 101 0.78 14.88 -15.40
CA ILE A 101 0.51 15.12 -13.98
C ILE A 101 -0.84 15.84 -13.85
N THR A 102 -1.64 15.44 -12.87
CA THR A 102 -2.91 16.08 -12.53
C THR A 102 -2.64 17.51 -12.06
N PRO A 103 -3.29 18.54 -12.64
CA PRO A 103 -3.12 19.91 -12.18
C PRO A 103 -3.63 20.08 -10.73
N ASP A 104 -2.69 20.15 -9.78
CA ASP A 104 -2.97 20.38 -8.36
C ASP A 104 -1.74 20.98 -7.68
N VAL A 105 -1.93 22.04 -6.90
CA VAL A 105 -0.86 22.77 -6.22
C VAL A 105 -0.02 21.88 -5.29
N ARG A 106 -0.63 20.84 -4.71
CA ARG A 106 0.07 19.84 -3.88
C ARG A 106 1.02 19.01 -4.73
N TYR A 107 0.58 18.55 -5.91
CA TYR A 107 1.41 17.73 -6.80
C TYR A 107 2.54 18.56 -7.41
N ASP A 108 2.28 19.82 -7.78
CA ASP A 108 3.30 20.74 -8.28
C ASP A 108 4.45 20.90 -7.28
N LYS A 109 4.11 21.09 -5.99
CA LYS A 109 5.11 21.17 -4.91
C LYS A 109 5.91 19.88 -4.74
N ILE A 110 5.26 18.71 -4.85
CA ILE A 110 5.93 17.41 -4.74
C ILE A 110 6.91 17.22 -5.91
N VAL A 111 6.51 17.60 -7.12
CA VAL A 111 7.36 17.52 -8.32
C VAL A 111 8.51 18.51 -8.23
N GLU A 112 8.28 19.71 -7.72
CA GLU A 112 9.34 20.69 -7.47
C GLU A 112 10.34 20.20 -6.40
N GLU A 113 9.86 19.53 -5.35
CA GLU A 113 10.72 19.01 -4.27
C GLU A 113 11.53 17.78 -4.70
N LEU A 114 10.88 16.81 -5.36
CA LEU A 114 11.45 15.47 -5.63
C LEU A 114 11.89 15.25 -7.07
N GLN A 115 11.55 16.17 -7.98
CA GLN A 115 11.99 16.17 -9.37
C GLN A 115 11.70 14.82 -10.07
N GLU A 116 12.69 14.20 -10.71
CA GLU A 116 12.54 12.94 -11.43
C GLU A 116 12.01 11.79 -10.57
N ALA A 117 12.31 11.78 -9.27
CA ALA A 117 11.79 10.75 -8.37
C ALA A 117 10.25 10.79 -8.37
N ALA A 118 9.65 11.98 -8.20
CA ALA A 118 8.19 12.13 -8.30
C ALA A 118 7.67 11.82 -9.69
N ARG A 119 8.29 12.35 -10.75
CA ARG A 119 7.80 12.12 -12.13
C ARG A 119 7.80 10.65 -12.52
N SER A 120 8.79 9.88 -12.06
CA SER A 120 8.91 8.45 -12.34
C SER A 120 8.07 7.55 -11.43
N ASN A 121 7.30 8.10 -10.49
CA ASN A 121 6.47 7.35 -9.54
C ASN A 121 5.14 6.85 -10.14
N LEU A 122 5.20 6.19 -11.29
CA LEU A 122 4.03 5.62 -11.95
C LEU A 122 3.80 4.17 -11.48
N VAL A 123 3.30 4.03 -10.27
CA VAL A 123 3.05 2.73 -9.62
C VAL A 123 1.66 2.69 -9.01
N PHE A 124 1.17 1.47 -8.77
CA PHE A 124 -0.21 1.24 -8.33
C PHE A 124 -0.20 0.28 -7.14
N GLY A 125 -0.77 0.70 -6.02
CA GLY A 125 -0.82 -0.07 -4.78
C GLY A 125 -2.23 -0.39 -4.33
N MET A 126 -2.27 -1.23 -3.30
CA MET A 126 -3.42 -1.37 -2.44
C MET A 126 -3.01 -0.95 -1.02
N HIS A 127 -3.80 -0.09 -0.41
CA HIS A 127 -3.65 0.28 0.99
C HIS A 127 -4.79 -0.27 1.84
N VAL A 128 -4.46 -0.72 3.05
CA VAL A 128 -5.47 -1.23 3.99
C VAL A 128 -5.29 -0.54 5.33
N HIS A 129 -6.31 0.18 5.76
CA HIS A 129 -6.45 0.76 7.08
C HIS A 129 -7.13 -0.24 8.00
N VAL A 130 -6.54 -0.45 9.18
CA VAL A 130 -7.19 -1.18 10.27
C VAL A 130 -7.41 -0.23 11.44
N GLY A 131 -8.67 -0.06 11.86
CA GLY A 131 -9.06 0.80 12.97
C GLY A 131 -8.51 0.32 14.32
N LEU A 132 -8.06 1.27 15.14
CA LEU A 132 -7.47 1.05 16.45
C LEU A 132 -8.13 1.94 17.50
N GLU A 133 -8.12 1.49 18.75
CA GLU A 133 -8.72 2.22 19.87
C GLU A 133 -7.95 3.49 20.24
N ASN A 134 -6.62 3.46 20.14
CA ASN A 134 -5.76 4.59 20.46
C ASN A 134 -4.38 4.46 19.82
N ARG A 135 -3.62 5.55 19.84
CA ARG A 135 -2.30 5.67 19.22
C ARG A 135 -1.20 4.86 19.90
N ASP A 136 -1.25 4.68 21.22
CA ASP A 136 -0.27 3.86 21.94
C ASP A 136 -0.36 2.39 21.53
N LEU A 137 -1.59 1.88 21.38
CA LEU A 137 -1.82 0.58 20.78
C LEU A 137 -1.30 0.55 19.34
N GLY A 138 -1.50 1.62 18.58
CA GLY A 138 -0.99 1.75 17.22
C GLY A 138 0.52 1.61 17.10
N VAL A 139 1.31 2.28 17.97
CA VAL A 139 2.77 2.12 17.97
C VAL A 139 3.17 0.70 18.37
N TYR A 140 2.56 0.12 19.40
CA TYR A 140 2.83 -1.25 19.83
C TYR A 140 2.57 -2.27 18.70
N VAL A 141 1.41 -2.14 18.05
CA VAL A 141 1.01 -2.99 16.94
C VAL A 141 1.95 -2.79 15.74
N MET A 142 2.22 -1.54 15.35
CA MET A 142 3.16 -1.21 14.27
C MET A 142 4.53 -1.87 14.50
N ASN A 143 5.11 -1.72 15.69
CA ASN A 143 6.43 -2.26 16.01
C ASN A 143 6.53 -3.78 15.79
N SER A 144 5.47 -4.51 16.14
CA SER A 144 5.37 -5.96 15.98
C SER A 144 5.10 -6.34 14.53
N LEU A 145 4.20 -5.62 13.86
CA LEU A 145 3.75 -5.92 12.50
C LEU A 145 4.84 -5.79 11.44
N ARG A 146 5.88 -4.99 11.68
CA ARG A 146 7.02 -4.85 10.76
C ARG A 146 7.59 -6.19 10.31
N TYR A 147 7.66 -7.17 11.21
CA TYR A 147 8.18 -8.50 10.89
C TYR A 147 7.34 -9.23 9.83
N PHE A 148 6.03 -9.03 9.82
CA PHE A 148 5.10 -9.72 8.93
C PHE A 148 4.99 -9.06 7.56
N LEU A 149 5.44 -7.81 7.41
CA LEU A 149 5.33 -7.06 6.15
C LEU A 149 5.93 -7.80 4.94
N PRO A 150 7.15 -8.39 5.00
CA PRO A 150 7.68 -9.14 3.86
C PRO A 150 6.81 -10.33 3.44
N HIS A 151 6.16 -11.00 4.39
CA HIS A 151 5.31 -12.17 4.13
C HIS A 151 4.03 -11.76 3.37
N ILE A 152 3.38 -10.69 3.85
CA ILE A 152 2.22 -10.08 3.19
C ILE A 152 2.62 -9.58 1.80
N PHE A 153 3.77 -8.92 1.70
CA PHE A 153 4.26 -8.38 0.43
C PHE A 153 4.50 -9.47 -0.61
N ALA A 154 5.12 -10.59 -0.22
CA ALA A 154 5.35 -11.73 -1.11
C ALA A 154 4.06 -12.30 -1.73
N LEU A 155 2.94 -12.24 -1.02
CA LEU A 155 1.62 -12.65 -1.53
C LEU A 155 1.07 -11.69 -2.60
N SER A 156 1.44 -10.41 -2.51
CA SER A 156 0.90 -9.36 -3.39
C SER A 156 1.72 -9.12 -4.67
N THR A 157 2.97 -9.59 -4.75
CA THR A 157 3.89 -9.21 -5.84
C THR A 157 3.35 -9.59 -7.22
N ASN A 158 3.17 -8.60 -8.11
CA ASN A 158 2.65 -8.83 -9.46
C ASN A 158 3.14 -7.82 -10.51
N SER A 159 4.25 -7.13 -10.23
CA SER A 159 4.83 -6.10 -11.10
C SER A 159 6.22 -6.44 -11.65
N PRO A 160 6.37 -7.51 -12.47
CA PRO A 160 7.69 -7.94 -12.94
C PRO A 160 8.24 -7.12 -14.12
N PHE A 161 7.40 -6.31 -14.77
CA PHE A 161 7.76 -5.55 -15.96
C PHE A 161 7.81 -4.05 -15.69
N TRP A 162 8.70 -3.34 -16.41
CA TRP A 162 8.81 -1.88 -16.34
C TRP A 162 9.37 -1.34 -17.66
N GLU A 163 8.68 -0.37 -18.26
CA GLU A 163 9.10 0.29 -19.52
C GLU A 163 9.46 -0.72 -20.64
N GLY A 164 8.73 -1.84 -20.72
CA GLY A 164 8.84 -2.84 -21.78
C GLY A 164 9.90 -3.90 -21.51
N ARG A 165 10.46 -3.94 -20.29
CA ARG A 165 11.52 -4.85 -19.90
C ARG A 165 11.10 -5.75 -18.77
N GLU A 166 11.50 -7.02 -18.83
CA GLU A 166 11.50 -7.90 -17.67
C GLU A 166 12.60 -7.44 -16.70
N THR A 167 12.20 -7.06 -15.50
CA THR A 167 13.10 -6.40 -14.54
C THR A 167 13.93 -7.40 -13.72
N GLY A 168 13.54 -8.67 -13.76
CA GLY A 168 14.02 -9.71 -12.85
C GLY A 168 13.40 -9.64 -11.45
N TYR A 169 12.56 -8.65 -11.12
CA TYR A 169 11.82 -8.62 -9.86
C TYR A 169 10.43 -9.24 -10.03
N LYS A 170 9.83 -9.70 -8.93
CA LYS A 170 8.39 -10.04 -8.88
C LYS A 170 7.53 -8.82 -8.53
N SER A 171 8.08 -7.90 -7.75
CA SER A 171 7.53 -6.55 -7.56
C SER A 171 8.58 -5.50 -7.86
N PHE A 172 8.47 -4.82 -8.99
CA PHE A 172 9.30 -3.67 -9.35
C PHE A 172 8.74 -2.36 -8.80
N ARG A 173 7.43 -2.33 -8.45
CA ARG A 173 6.79 -1.20 -7.76
C ARG A 173 7.62 -0.69 -6.59
N THR A 174 8.08 -1.58 -5.73
CA THR A 174 8.90 -1.17 -4.56
C THR A 174 10.20 -0.49 -4.96
N LYS A 175 10.81 -0.84 -6.11
CA LYS A 175 12.07 -0.25 -6.58
C LYS A 175 11.90 1.13 -7.18
N VAL A 176 10.75 1.39 -7.78
CA VAL A 176 10.37 2.75 -8.19
C VAL A 176 10.14 3.61 -6.95
N PHE A 177 9.39 3.10 -5.96
CA PHE A 177 9.01 3.85 -4.77
C PHE A 177 10.19 4.12 -3.81
N GLU A 178 11.18 3.23 -3.73
CA GLU A 178 12.41 3.38 -2.90
C GLU A 178 13.20 4.67 -3.17
N ARG A 179 12.97 5.35 -4.30
CA ARG A 179 13.59 6.64 -4.63
C ARG A 179 13.08 7.80 -3.77
N PHE A 180 11.91 7.65 -3.15
CA PHE A 180 11.34 8.67 -2.28
C PHE A 180 12.01 8.63 -0.90
N PRO A 181 12.22 9.79 -0.25
CA PRO A 181 12.73 9.83 1.11
C PRO A 181 11.70 9.26 2.08
N ARG A 182 12.14 8.72 3.23
CA ARG A 182 11.24 8.25 4.30
C ARG A 182 10.26 7.15 3.83
N THR A 183 10.75 6.26 2.98
CA THR A 183 10.06 5.05 2.52
C THR A 183 10.58 3.78 3.21
N GLY A 184 9.90 2.67 2.98
CA GLY A 184 10.32 1.35 3.47
C GLY A 184 9.76 0.99 4.86
N ILE A 185 10.37 -0.02 5.50
CA ILE A 185 9.92 -0.52 6.79
C ILE A 185 10.08 0.59 7.86
N PRO A 186 9.03 0.88 8.66
CA PRO A 186 9.12 1.92 9.69
C PRO A 186 10.16 1.59 10.78
N GLU A 187 10.72 2.61 11.41
CA GLU A 187 11.61 2.44 12.56
C GLU A 187 10.85 1.95 13.80
N HIS A 188 11.60 1.57 14.84
CA HIS A 188 11.01 1.24 16.13
C HIS A 188 10.76 2.53 16.91
N PHE A 189 9.58 2.66 17.51
CA PHE A 189 9.26 3.75 18.43
C PHE A 189 8.84 3.17 19.78
N SER A 190 9.40 3.66 20.87
CA SER A 190 9.08 3.24 22.24
C SER A 190 7.69 3.67 22.71
N SER A 191 7.14 4.74 22.12
CA SER A 191 5.83 5.30 22.49
C SER A 191 5.21 6.12 21.37
N ALA A 192 3.91 6.45 21.49
CA ALA A 192 3.27 7.41 20.60
C ALA A 192 3.90 8.81 20.70
N SER A 193 4.37 9.22 21.89
CA SER A 193 5.07 10.51 22.07
C SER A 193 6.35 10.59 21.26
N GLU A 194 7.19 9.55 21.28
CA GLU A 194 8.44 9.52 20.49
C GLU A 194 8.15 9.62 18.98
N TYR A 195 7.09 8.95 18.52
CA TYR A 195 6.64 9.05 17.13
C TYR A 195 6.17 10.47 16.79
N ASP A 196 5.42 11.12 17.67
CA ASP A 196 4.96 12.49 17.48
C ASP A 196 6.09 13.51 17.54
N GLU A 197 7.07 13.33 18.41
CA GLU A 197 8.30 14.13 18.48
C GLU A 197 9.11 14.02 17.18
N TYR A 198 9.22 12.81 16.60
CA TYR A 198 9.85 12.61 15.30
C TYR A 198 9.16 13.41 14.19
N ILE A 199 7.83 13.34 14.10
CA ILE A 199 7.06 14.11 13.12
C ILE A 199 7.20 15.61 13.38
N ALA A 200 7.06 16.05 14.63
CA ALA A 200 7.14 17.44 15.03
C ALA A 200 8.51 18.04 14.70
N LEU A 201 9.59 17.28 14.87
CA LEU A 201 10.94 17.70 14.47
C LEU A 201 11.00 17.97 12.97
N LEU A 202 10.54 17.02 12.14
CA LEU A 202 10.56 17.17 10.68
C LEU A 202 9.70 18.33 10.19
N VAL A 203 8.55 18.58 10.82
CA VAL A 203 7.70 19.74 10.53
C VAL A 203 8.41 21.04 10.93
N LYS A 204 8.96 21.09 12.14
CA LYS A 204 9.67 22.26 12.68
C LYS A 204 10.89 22.64 11.84
N THR A 205 11.60 21.67 11.27
CA THR A 205 12.76 21.90 10.39
C THR A 205 12.39 22.07 8.92
N GLY A 206 11.10 22.09 8.57
CA GLY A 206 10.63 22.27 7.20
C GLY A 206 10.90 21.10 6.26
N CYS A 207 11.22 19.91 6.80
CA CYS A 207 11.45 18.71 5.99
C CYS A 207 10.15 18.12 5.45
N ILE A 208 9.03 18.30 6.15
CA ILE A 208 7.68 17.91 5.73
C ILE A 208 6.68 18.98 6.20
N ASP A 209 5.54 19.07 5.51
CA ASP A 209 4.40 19.91 5.90
C ASP A 209 3.55 19.24 6.99
N ASN A 210 3.40 17.92 6.93
CA ASN A 210 2.72 17.10 7.92
C ASN A 210 3.10 15.61 7.76
N GLY A 211 2.59 14.75 8.65
CA GLY A 211 2.86 13.32 8.67
C GLY A 211 2.45 12.53 7.41
N LYS A 212 1.65 13.10 6.48
CA LYS A 212 1.31 12.40 5.21
C LYS A 212 2.52 12.19 4.30
N LYS A 213 3.61 12.96 4.46
CA LYS A 213 4.88 12.79 3.74
C LYS A 213 5.83 11.76 4.39
N ILE A 214 5.32 10.97 5.33
CA ILE A 214 5.93 9.70 5.76
C ILE A 214 5.33 8.59 4.90
N TRP A 215 6.15 7.94 4.09
CA TRP A 215 5.71 6.97 3.08
C TRP A 215 6.18 5.55 3.41
N TRP A 216 6.10 5.18 4.68
CA TRP A 216 6.47 3.85 5.14
C TRP A 216 5.52 2.77 4.62
N ASP A 217 6.05 1.55 4.54
CA ASP A 217 5.33 0.33 4.15
C ASP A 217 4.17 -0.01 5.11
N LEU A 218 4.28 0.49 6.36
CA LEU A 218 3.27 0.44 7.40
C LEU A 218 3.33 1.76 8.17
N ARG A 219 2.19 2.43 8.34
CA ARG A 219 2.14 3.77 8.90
C ARG A 219 1.04 3.90 9.94
N LEU A 220 1.39 4.41 11.12
CA LEU A 220 0.38 4.94 12.04
C LEU A 220 -0.19 6.22 11.42
N HIS A 221 -1.45 6.19 11.01
CA HIS A 221 -2.01 7.28 10.21
C HIS A 221 -2.08 8.56 11.05
N PRO A 222 -1.63 9.72 10.53
CA PRO A 222 -1.51 10.95 11.33
C PRO A 222 -2.84 11.57 11.75
N PHE A 223 -3.93 11.28 11.02
CA PHE A 223 -5.25 11.91 11.22
C PHE A 223 -6.39 10.94 11.54
N PHE A 224 -6.14 9.65 11.36
CA PHE A 224 -7.15 8.60 11.57
C PHE A 224 -6.53 7.62 12.54
N ASP A 225 -7.31 7.14 13.51
CA ASP A 225 -6.86 6.14 14.48
C ASP A 225 -6.77 4.76 13.81
N THR A 226 -5.86 4.64 12.85
CA THR A 226 -5.67 3.45 12.01
C THR A 226 -4.18 3.14 11.85
N ILE A 227 -3.88 1.85 11.74
CA ILE A 227 -2.62 1.39 11.17
C ILE A 227 -2.85 1.08 9.70
N GLU A 228 -2.00 1.63 8.84
CA GLU A 228 -2.19 1.62 7.40
C GLU A 228 -1.07 0.80 6.73
N TYR A 229 -1.44 -0.31 6.10
CA TYR A 229 -0.56 -1.13 5.28
C TYR A 229 -0.45 -0.52 3.88
N ARG A 230 0.77 -0.31 3.39
CA ARG A 230 1.04 0.34 2.10
C ARG A 230 2.02 -0.44 1.19
N ILE A 231 2.44 -1.61 1.65
CA ILE A 231 3.50 -2.40 1.01
C ILE A 231 3.05 -3.14 -0.26
N CYS A 232 1.76 -3.39 -0.44
CA CYS A 232 1.26 -4.29 -1.48
C CYS A 232 1.29 -3.67 -2.88
N ASP A 233 1.59 -4.49 -3.88
CA ASP A 233 1.19 -4.19 -5.26
C ASP A 233 -0.34 -4.28 -5.37
N MET A 234 -0.91 -3.62 -6.38
CA MET A 234 -2.35 -3.66 -6.65
C MET A 234 -2.82 -5.06 -7.11
N PRO A 235 -3.65 -5.80 -6.34
CA PRO A 235 -4.08 -7.15 -6.70
C PRO A 235 -5.05 -7.20 -7.88
N LEU A 236 -5.00 -8.26 -8.68
CA LEU A 236 -5.83 -8.40 -9.88
C LEU A 236 -7.27 -8.72 -9.51
N ARG A 237 -7.48 -9.61 -8.54
CA ARG A 237 -8.81 -10.15 -8.19
C ARG A 237 -9.32 -9.57 -6.87
N VAL A 238 -10.64 -9.42 -6.78
CA VAL A 238 -11.31 -9.04 -5.52
C VAL A 238 -10.96 -10.01 -4.40
N ASP A 239 -10.95 -11.32 -4.68
CA ASP A 239 -10.67 -12.32 -3.65
C ASP A 239 -9.23 -12.20 -3.12
N GLU A 240 -8.27 -11.72 -3.92
CA GLU A 240 -6.90 -11.44 -3.48
C GLU A 240 -6.85 -10.20 -2.56
N THR A 241 -7.49 -9.10 -2.97
CA THR A 241 -7.65 -7.89 -2.13
C THR A 241 -8.26 -8.23 -0.77
N VAL A 242 -9.36 -8.98 -0.79
CA VAL A 242 -10.11 -9.37 0.42
C VAL A 242 -9.28 -10.32 1.29
N ALA A 243 -8.58 -11.30 0.70
CA ALA A 243 -7.71 -12.20 1.46
C ALA A 243 -6.57 -11.43 2.15
N LEU A 244 -5.90 -10.52 1.44
CA LEU A 244 -4.83 -9.70 2.02
C LEU A 244 -5.35 -8.82 3.16
N ALA A 245 -6.48 -8.12 2.94
CA ALA A 245 -7.10 -7.29 3.97
C ALA A 245 -7.51 -8.11 5.21
N ALA A 246 -8.04 -9.33 5.01
CA ALA A 246 -8.40 -10.23 6.11
C ALA A 246 -7.18 -10.66 6.93
N VAL A 247 -6.08 -11.02 6.27
CA VAL A 247 -4.82 -11.39 6.95
C VAL A 247 -4.26 -10.20 7.73
N MET A 248 -4.25 -9.00 7.14
CA MET A 248 -3.82 -7.77 7.82
C MET A 248 -4.66 -7.45 9.06
N GLN A 249 -5.99 -7.59 8.96
CA GLN A 249 -6.92 -7.43 10.08
C GLN A 249 -6.67 -8.47 11.18
N ALA A 250 -6.51 -9.73 10.79
CA ALA A 250 -6.27 -10.84 11.71
C ALA A 250 -4.94 -10.71 12.44
N LEU A 251 -3.88 -10.24 11.77
CA LEU A 251 -2.58 -9.97 12.40
C LEU A 251 -2.68 -8.87 13.45
N VAL A 252 -3.38 -7.77 13.16
CA VAL A 252 -3.65 -6.71 14.16
C VAL A 252 -4.38 -7.30 15.38
N ALA A 253 -5.43 -8.10 15.15
CA ALA A 253 -6.19 -8.75 16.21
C ALA A 253 -5.34 -9.75 17.02
N LYS A 254 -4.48 -10.54 16.37
CA LYS A 254 -3.56 -11.50 17.01
C LYS A 254 -2.57 -10.77 17.91
N ILE A 255 -1.92 -9.72 17.40
CA ILE A 255 -0.97 -8.91 18.19
C ILE A 255 -1.66 -8.25 19.39
N TYR A 256 -2.86 -7.70 19.20
CA TYR A 256 -3.67 -7.18 20.30
C TYR A 256 -4.00 -8.25 21.34
N LYS A 257 -4.41 -9.45 20.90
CA LYS A 257 -4.71 -10.58 21.80
C LYS A 257 -3.49 -11.00 22.61
N LEU A 258 -2.32 -11.12 21.98
CA LEU A 258 -1.06 -11.45 22.66
C LEU A 258 -0.73 -10.41 23.74
N LYS A 259 -0.82 -9.11 23.39
CA LYS A 259 -0.60 -8.01 24.34
C LYS A 259 -1.47 -8.15 25.59
N ASN A 260 -2.77 -8.41 25.42
CA ASN A 260 -3.71 -8.56 26.53
C ASN A 260 -3.47 -9.82 27.38
N GLN A 261 -2.77 -10.80 26.82
CA GLN A 261 -2.31 -11.99 27.55
C GLN A 261 -0.94 -11.79 28.20
N ASN A 262 -0.39 -10.58 28.18
CA ASN A 262 0.98 -10.25 28.59
C ASN A 262 2.05 -11.05 27.83
N LEU A 263 1.73 -11.45 26.60
CA LEU A 263 2.65 -12.05 25.64
C LEU A 263 3.09 -10.98 24.64
N ASN A 264 4.32 -11.11 24.15
CA ASN A 264 4.85 -10.22 23.12
C ASN A 264 5.39 -11.04 21.95
N PHE A 265 5.28 -10.48 20.74
CA PHE A 265 6.01 -11.00 19.60
C PHE A 265 7.46 -10.49 19.63
N ARG A 266 8.41 -11.29 19.15
CA ARG A 266 9.83 -10.90 19.13
C ARG A 266 10.03 -9.73 18.17
N LEU A 267 10.69 -8.68 18.66
CA LEU A 267 11.04 -7.53 17.83
C LEU A 267 12.37 -7.81 17.11
N TYR A 268 12.37 -7.54 15.80
CA TYR A 268 13.56 -7.67 14.97
C TYR A 268 14.04 -6.31 14.48
N ARG A 269 15.35 -6.18 14.31
CA ARG A 269 15.96 -4.96 13.75
C ARG A 269 15.48 -4.79 12.31
N LYS A 270 15.16 -3.55 11.93
CA LYS A 270 14.73 -3.19 10.57
C LYS A 270 15.65 -3.72 9.48
N VAL A 271 16.96 -3.70 9.69
CA VAL A 271 17.95 -4.20 8.71
C VAL A 271 17.76 -5.68 8.37
N LEU A 272 17.30 -6.49 9.32
CA LEU A 272 16.98 -7.92 9.07
C LEU A 272 15.66 -8.04 8.30
N ILE A 273 14.64 -7.27 8.67
CA ILE A 273 13.34 -7.27 7.99
C ILE A 273 13.50 -6.85 6.52
N ASN A 274 14.38 -5.88 6.25
CA ASN A 274 14.70 -5.43 4.90
C ASN A 274 15.30 -6.54 4.02
N GLU A 275 16.05 -7.48 4.59
CA GLU A 275 16.58 -8.64 3.86
C GLU A 275 15.43 -9.52 3.35
N ASN A 276 14.44 -9.82 4.19
CA ASN A 276 13.24 -10.55 3.77
C ASN A 276 12.38 -9.72 2.80
N LYS A 277 12.27 -8.39 2.98
CA LYS A 277 11.58 -7.51 2.02
C LYS A 277 12.22 -7.57 0.63
N TRP A 278 13.55 -7.51 0.56
CA TRP A 278 14.28 -7.61 -0.70
C TRP A 278 14.05 -8.97 -1.38
N ARG A 279 14.14 -10.06 -0.61
CA ARG A 279 13.84 -11.42 -1.09
C ARG A 279 12.42 -11.54 -1.64
N ALA A 280 11.43 -11.00 -0.93
CA ALA A 280 10.04 -10.92 -1.39
C ALA A 280 9.92 -10.14 -2.71
N ALA A 281 10.53 -8.96 -2.80
CA ALA A 281 10.50 -8.15 -4.03
C ALA A 281 11.08 -8.91 -5.23
N ARG A 282 12.20 -9.61 -5.02
CA ARG A 282 12.97 -10.25 -6.08
C ARG A 282 12.38 -11.59 -6.54
N TYR A 283 11.88 -12.40 -5.62
CA TYR A 283 11.50 -13.78 -5.89
C TYR A 283 10.04 -14.12 -5.52
N GLY A 284 9.33 -13.23 -4.82
CA GLY A 284 7.94 -13.44 -4.42
C GLY A 284 7.78 -14.70 -3.56
N LEU A 285 6.73 -15.48 -3.86
CA LEU A 285 6.46 -16.76 -3.18
C LEU A 285 7.46 -17.88 -3.51
N ASP A 286 8.24 -17.74 -4.57
CA ASP A 286 9.24 -18.74 -4.96
C ASP A 286 10.60 -18.49 -4.27
N SER A 287 10.64 -17.52 -3.34
CA SER A 287 11.80 -17.24 -2.49
C SER A 287 11.94 -18.23 -1.33
N LYS A 288 13.10 -18.14 -0.68
CA LYS A 288 13.26 -18.52 0.72
C LYS A 288 13.45 -17.27 1.58
N MET A 289 12.69 -17.13 2.65
CA MET A 289 12.87 -16.07 3.65
C MET A 289 13.67 -16.60 4.83
N ILE A 290 14.26 -15.71 5.61
CA ILE A 290 14.98 -16.06 6.83
C ILE A 290 13.99 -16.15 7.97
N ASP A 291 13.93 -17.31 8.62
CA ASP A 291 13.36 -17.46 9.96
C ASP A 291 14.42 -16.99 10.96
N PHE A 292 14.25 -15.80 11.53
CA PHE A 292 15.22 -15.23 12.47
C PHE A 292 15.22 -15.90 13.86
N GLY A 293 14.23 -16.74 14.15
CA GLY A 293 14.21 -17.57 15.35
C GLY A 293 15.08 -18.80 15.19
N LYS A 294 14.97 -19.48 14.03
CA LYS A 294 15.74 -20.68 13.69
C LYS A 294 17.12 -20.38 13.07
N GLU A 295 17.34 -19.15 12.61
CA GLU A 295 18.54 -18.71 11.90
C GLU A 295 18.79 -19.48 10.59
N THR A 296 17.72 -19.89 9.91
CA THR A 296 17.76 -20.66 8.66
C THR A 296 16.91 -20.01 7.57
N GLU A 297 17.24 -20.28 6.31
CA GLU A 297 16.33 -20.01 5.21
C GLU A 297 15.20 -21.06 5.17
N VAL A 298 13.97 -20.60 4.99
CA VAL A 298 12.76 -21.43 4.93
C VAL A 298 11.96 -21.03 3.68
N PRO A 299 11.35 -21.99 2.95
CA PRO A 299 10.48 -21.66 1.83
C PRO A 299 9.40 -20.65 2.23
N THR A 300 9.25 -19.57 1.46
CA THR A 300 8.30 -18.48 1.79
C THR A 300 6.87 -19.00 1.94
N ARG A 301 6.49 -19.99 1.13
CA ARG A 301 5.16 -20.61 1.18
C ARG A 301 4.87 -21.29 2.51
N GLU A 302 5.87 -21.94 3.10
CA GLU A 302 5.73 -22.59 4.40
C GLU A 302 5.56 -21.55 5.52
N LEU A 303 6.40 -20.51 5.52
CA LEU A 303 6.29 -19.42 6.50
C LEU A 303 4.95 -18.67 6.42
N ILE A 304 4.37 -18.54 5.23
CA ILE A 304 3.05 -17.93 5.07
C ILE A 304 1.96 -18.80 5.71
N LEU A 305 2.06 -20.13 5.62
CA LEU A 305 1.11 -21.02 6.27
C LEU A 305 1.21 -20.92 7.79
N GLU A 306 2.42 -20.77 8.35
CA GLU A 306 2.62 -20.53 9.78
C GLU A 306 1.94 -19.23 10.27
N LEU A 307 1.67 -18.25 9.38
CA LEU A 307 0.91 -17.04 9.76
C LEU A 307 -0.55 -17.34 10.11
N LEU A 308 -1.08 -18.48 9.66
CA LEU A 308 -2.47 -18.86 9.87
C LEU A 308 -2.70 -19.57 11.22
N ASP A 309 -1.62 -19.90 11.94
CA ASP A 309 -1.64 -20.55 13.27
C ASP A 309 -1.72 -19.53 14.45
#